data_AF-A0A0R2LB18-F1
#
_entry.id   AF-A0A0R2LB18-F1
#
_cell.length_a   1.000
_cell.length_b   1.000
_cell.length_c   1.000
_cell.angle_alpha   90.00
_cell.angle_beta   90.00
_cell.angle_gamma   90.00
#
_symmetry.space_group_name_H-M   'P 1'
#
loop_
_entity.id
_entity.type
_entity.pdbx_description
1 polymer ?
#
loop_
_entity_poly.entity_id
_entity_poly.type
_entity_poly.pdbx_seq_one_letter_code
_entity_poly.pdbx_strand_id
1 'polypeptide(L)'
;MKKILSYLVLSLGLLFGLNAAVSNTTTAKADTTLPAGYDFAVTNTTNLLDNNGNQTATVLQAGTDWKVFGELYHGDETVYQVSPNGFVNENSGYLYQPKSQNVRVSSRIMARLYTSKGELLGERALGKGTLWYSDRTIVVDKVSYYRVSTDEWAMIGAVNPE
;
A
#
# COMPACT_ATOMS: atom_id res chain seq x y z
N MET A 1 -21.69 -42.17 6.83
CA MET A 1 -21.68 -40.98 7.72
C MET A 1 -20.25 -40.63 8.07
N LYS A 2 -19.77 -39.45 7.66
CA LYS A 2 -18.65 -38.72 8.26
C LYS A 2 -18.83 -37.24 7.87
N LYS A 3 -19.05 -36.40 8.89
CA LYS A 3 -19.13 -34.93 8.82
C LYS A 3 -17.70 -34.35 8.80
N ILE A 4 -17.51 -33.13 8.31
CA ILE A 4 -16.60 -32.13 8.92
C ILE A 4 -17.17 -30.72 8.63
N LEU A 5 -17.40 -29.97 9.72
CA LEU A 5 -17.58 -28.52 9.78
C LEU A 5 -16.17 -27.91 9.82
N SER A 6 -15.86 -26.92 8.97
CA SER A 6 -14.63 -26.13 9.08
C SER A 6 -14.88 -24.88 9.91
N TYR A 7 -14.20 -24.78 11.05
CA TYR A 7 -14.00 -23.54 11.82
C TYR A 7 -12.60 -23.00 11.49
N LEU A 8 -12.49 -21.70 11.18
CA LEU A 8 -11.20 -21.00 11.06
C LEU A 8 -10.81 -20.46 12.43
N VAL A 9 -9.64 -20.87 12.91
CA VAL A 9 -9.10 -20.61 14.25
C VAL A 9 -8.38 -19.25 14.29
N LEU A 10 -8.73 -18.47 15.31
CA LEU A 10 -8.01 -17.28 15.78
C LEU A 10 -6.76 -17.75 16.55
N SER A 11 -5.55 -17.38 16.14
CA SER A 11 -4.33 -17.71 16.90
C SER A 11 -3.91 -16.57 17.81
N LEU A 12 -4.22 -16.71 19.09
CA LEU A 12 -3.54 -16.05 20.20
C LEU A 12 -2.34 -16.91 20.60
N GLY A 13 -1.16 -16.30 20.77
CA GLY A 13 0.04 -16.98 21.25
C GLY A 13 0.84 -16.09 22.19
N LEU A 14 0.92 -16.53 23.46
CA LEU A 14 1.84 -16.05 24.50
C LEU A 14 2.49 -17.31 25.09
N LEU A 15 3.83 -17.39 25.17
CA LEU A 15 4.64 -17.46 26.42
C LEU A 15 6.10 -17.99 26.25
N PHE A 16 6.99 -17.35 27.02
CA PHE A 16 8.32 -17.70 27.57
C PHE A 16 9.57 -17.90 26.69
N GLY A 17 10.66 -17.24 27.11
CA GLY A 17 11.91 -17.09 26.38
C GLY A 17 13.10 -17.95 26.83
N LEU A 18 14.21 -17.77 26.11
CA LEU A 18 15.57 -18.13 26.49
C LEU A 18 16.53 -17.27 25.65
N ASN A 19 17.45 -16.54 26.29
CA ASN A 19 18.50 -15.77 25.61
C ASN A 19 19.59 -16.72 25.11
N ALA A 20 19.77 -16.79 23.79
CA ALA A 20 20.95 -17.36 23.14
C ALA A 20 21.24 -16.54 21.88
N ALA A 21 22.45 -15.96 21.83
CA ALA A 21 23.15 -15.35 20.70
C ALA A 21 22.29 -14.62 19.64
N VAL A 22 22.46 -13.30 19.55
CA VAL A 22 21.97 -12.48 18.42
C VAL A 22 22.79 -12.82 17.17
N SER A 23 22.46 -13.95 16.55
CA SER A 23 22.61 -14.10 15.12
C SER A 23 21.47 -13.32 14.48
N ASN A 24 21.78 -12.23 13.78
CA ASN A 24 20.88 -11.59 12.83
C ASN A 24 20.61 -12.58 11.69
N THR A 25 19.81 -13.60 11.96
CA THR A 25 19.25 -14.47 10.94
C THR A 25 18.15 -13.71 10.24
N THR A 26 18.47 -13.17 9.07
CA THR A 26 17.46 -12.86 8.04
C THR A 26 16.80 -14.20 7.67
N THR A 27 15.70 -14.52 8.34
CA THR A 27 14.82 -15.58 7.86
C THR A 27 14.19 -15.03 6.59
N ALA A 28 14.66 -15.48 5.43
CA ALA A 28 13.96 -15.27 4.18
C ALA A 28 12.62 -16.02 4.24
N LYS A 29 11.57 -15.36 4.76
CA LYS A 29 10.20 -15.52 4.27
C LYS A 29 9.99 -14.42 3.24
N ALA A 30 9.34 -14.59 2.11
CA ALA A 30 8.83 -15.71 1.33
C ALA A 30 8.59 -15.08 -0.08
N ASP A 31 8.07 -15.82 -1.07
CA ASP A 31 7.56 -15.21 -2.31
C ASP A 31 6.86 -13.87 -2.04
N THR A 32 7.28 -12.81 -2.74
CA THR A 32 6.59 -11.51 -2.76
C THR A 32 5.09 -11.77 -2.90
N THR A 33 4.29 -11.37 -1.92
CA THR A 33 2.82 -11.49 -2.02
C THR A 33 2.23 -10.35 -2.86
N LEU A 34 2.99 -9.26 -3.03
CA LEU A 34 2.70 -8.17 -3.94
C LEU A 34 2.82 -8.61 -5.42
N PRO A 35 1.72 -8.58 -6.20
CA PRO A 35 1.77 -8.83 -7.62
C PRO A 35 2.65 -7.81 -8.37
N ALA A 36 3.10 -8.15 -9.57
CA ALA A 36 3.79 -7.19 -10.44
C ALA A 36 2.89 -6.01 -10.83
N GLY A 37 3.51 -4.87 -11.16
CA GLY A 37 2.82 -3.70 -11.71
C GLY A 37 2.46 -2.61 -10.70
N TYR A 38 3.03 -2.67 -9.49
CA TYR A 38 2.97 -1.57 -8.54
C TYR A 38 4.16 -0.62 -8.71
N ASP A 39 3.87 0.66 -8.49
CA ASP A 39 4.85 1.72 -8.29
C ASP A 39 4.65 2.28 -6.86
N PHE A 40 5.66 2.96 -6.32
CA PHE A 40 5.66 3.59 -5.00
C PHE A 40 5.78 5.09 -5.14
N ALA A 41 4.81 5.83 -4.59
CA ALA A 41 4.82 7.28 -4.54
C ALA A 41 5.44 7.74 -3.22
N VAL A 42 6.56 8.47 -3.29
CA VAL A 42 7.24 9.00 -2.10
C VAL A 42 6.53 10.28 -1.65
N THR A 43 6.01 10.31 -0.43
CA THR A 43 5.33 11.48 0.14
C THR A 43 6.20 12.25 1.12
N ASN A 44 7.16 11.57 1.74
CA ASN A 44 8.17 12.17 2.62
C ASN A 44 9.57 11.80 2.12
N THR A 45 10.45 12.78 1.95
CA THR A 45 11.85 12.55 1.53
C THR A 45 12.53 11.57 2.50
N THR A 46 13.15 10.53 1.95
CA THR A 46 13.68 9.40 2.74
C THR A 46 14.95 8.83 2.12
N ASN A 47 15.79 8.21 2.95
CA ASN A 47 16.92 7.41 2.49
C ASN A 47 16.45 6.00 2.10
N LEU A 48 17.08 5.43 1.06
CA LEU A 48 16.93 4.00 0.79
C LEU A 48 17.62 3.18 1.89
N LEU A 49 17.08 1.99 2.15
CA LEU A 49 17.66 0.96 3.00
C LEU A 49 18.45 -0.04 2.16
N ASP A 50 19.53 -0.59 2.72
CA ASP A 50 20.27 -1.71 2.16
C ASP A 50 19.60 -3.06 2.47
N ASN A 51 20.20 -4.16 2.00
CA ASN A 51 19.71 -5.53 2.26
C ASN A 51 19.66 -5.91 3.75
N ASN A 52 20.33 -5.16 4.63
CA ASN A 52 20.37 -5.38 6.07
C ASN A 52 19.42 -4.42 6.82
N GLY A 53 18.70 -3.55 6.12
CA GLY A 53 17.83 -2.53 6.72
C GLY A 53 18.54 -1.24 7.16
N ASN A 54 19.83 -1.06 6.84
CA ASN A 54 20.54 0.17 7.18
C ASN A 54 20.28 1.26 6.14
N GLN A 55 20.18 2.52 6.58
CA GLN A 55 20.08 3.65 5.64
C GLN A 55 21.35 3.80 4.79
N THR A 56 21.13 4.05 3.50
CA THR A 56 22.16 4.36 2.50
C THR A 56 22.23 5.87 2.26
N ALA A 57 23.26 6.33 1.54
CA ALA A 57 23.37 7.74 1.13
C ALA A 57 22.38 8.14 0.02
N THR A 58 21.70 7.19 -0.62
CA THR A 58 20.74 7.47 -1.69
C THR A 58 19.43 7.97 -1.10
N VAL A 59 18.99 9.15 -1.54
CA VAL A 59 17.77 9.81 -1.06
C VAL A 59 16.72 9.83 -2.15
N LEU A 60 15.51 9.38 -1.83
CA LEU A 60 14.32 9.60 -2.65
C LEU A 60 13.62 10.88 -2.20
N GLN A 61 13.38 11.79 -3.13
CA GLN A 61 12.69 13.05 -2.84
C GLN A 61 11.18 12.86 -2.82
N ALA A 62 10.49 13.57 -1.93
CA ALA A 62 9.03 13.65 -1.94
C ALA A 62 8.50 14.10 -3.31
N GLY A 63 7.42 13.48 -3.78
CA GLY A 63 6.83 13.71 -5.09
C GLY A 63 7.45 12.89 -6.22
N THR A 64 8.41 12.01 -5.95
CA THR A 64 8.94 11.05 -6.93
C THR A 64 8.18 9.73 -6.88
N ASP A 65 8.07 9.07 -8.04
CA ASP A 65 7.45 7.75 -8.17
C ASP A 65 8.50 6.73 -8.62
N TRP A 66 8.47 5.54 -8.03
CA TRP A 66 9.48 4.50 -8.24
C TRP A 66 8.84 3.16 -8.55
N LYS A 67 9.42 2.42 -9.50
CA LYS A 67 8.96 1.06 -9.79
C LYS A 67 9.25 0.13 -8.62
N VAL A 68 8.30 -0.73 -8.28
CA VAL A 68 8.47 -1.72 -7.23
C VAL A 68 8.70 -3.10 -7.85
N PHE A 69 9.77 -3.75 -7.39
CA PHE A 69 10.20 -5.06 -7.88
C PHE A 69 9.95 -6.19 -6.87
N GLY A 70 9.64 -5.84 -5.63
CA GLY A 70 9.36 -6.79 -4.56
C GLY A 70 9.05 -6.09 -3.25
N GLU A 71 8.63 -6.87 -2.27
CA GLU A 71 8.41 -6.44 -0.89
C GLU A 71 9.22 -7.34 0.05
N LEU A 72 9.66 -6.78 1.16
CA LEU A 72 10.33 -7.50 2.23
C LEU A 72 9.77 -7.04 3.57
N TYR A 73 9.84 -7.93 4.55
CA TYR A 73 9.53 -7.60 5.95
C TYR A 73 10.84 -7.45 6.72
N HIS A 74 11.05 -6.27 7.29
CA HIS A 74 12.19 -5.98 8.16
C HIS A 74 11.67 -5.68 9.57
N GLY A 75 11.68 -6.69 10.44
CA GLY A 75 11.01 -6.60 11.74
C GLY A 75 9.50 -6.49 11.57
N ASP A 76 8.91 -5.42 12.12
CA ASP A 76 7.48 -5.10 12.00
C ASP A 76 7.18 -4.13 10.85
N GLU A 77 8.19 -3.72 10.07
CA GLU A 77 8.03 -2.78 8.96
C GLU A 77 8.05 -3.50 7.60
N THR A 78 7.21 -3.03 6.68
CA THR A 78 7.27 -3.43 5.27
C THR A 78 8.17 -2.47 4.49
N VAL A 79 9.04 -3.03 3.65
CA VAL A 79 9.91 -2.26 2.75
C VAL A 79 9.74 -2.75 1.31
N TYR A 80 9.84 -1.84 0.35
CA TYR A 80 9.63 -2.11 -1.08
C TYR A 80 10.94 -1.99 -1.85
N GLN A 81 11.27 -2.99 -2.64
CA GLN A 81 12.46 -2.98 -3.49
C GLN A 81 12.23 -2.05 -4.69
N VAL A 82 13.02 -0.98 -4.77
CA VAL A 82 12.96 0.03 -5.86
C VAL A 82 14.23 0.06 -6.72
N SER A 83 15.24 -0.71 -6.33
CA SER A 83 16.48 -0.95 -7.07
C SER A 83 17.12 -2.27 -6.61
N PRO A 84 18.14 -2.82 -7.30
CA PRO A 84 18.70 -4.14 -6.97
C PRO A 84 19.11 -4.33 -5.50
N ASN A 85 19.65 -3.30 -4.84
CA ASN A 85 20.10 -3.34 -3.44
C ASN A 85 19.52 -2.19 -2.60
N GLY A 86 18.37 -1.63 -3.01
CA GLY A 86 17.81 -0.44 -2.38
C GLY A 86 16.31 -0.57 -2.17
N PHE A 87 15.91 -0.39 -0.91
CA PHE A 87 14.54 -0.56 -0.45
C PHE A 87 14.00 0.74 0.15
N VAL A 88 12.72 0.99 -0.02
CA VAL A 88 12.04 2.15 0.56
C VAL A 88 11.05 1.68 1.61
N ASN A 89 11.03 2.31 2.78
CA ASN A 89 10.12 1.96 3.88
C ASN A 89 8.68 2.42 3.55
N GLU A 90 7.68 1.59 3.85
CA GLU A 90 6.27 1.89 3.57
C GLU A 90 5.78 3.21 4.17
N ASN A 91 6.33 3.62 5.32
CA ASN A 91 5.93 4.83 6.04
C ASN A 91 6.31 6.13 5.29
N SER A 92 7.15 6.04 4.27
CA SER A 92 7.61 7.19 3.47
C SER A 92 6.72 7.52 2.27
N GLY A 93 5.65 6.76 2.04
CA GLY A 93 4.85 6.86 0.82
C GLY A 93 3.65 5.91 0.79
N TYR A 94 3.24 5.53 -0.42
CA TYR A 94 2.20 4.53 -0.64
C TYR A 94 2.42 3.79 -1.96
N LEU A 95 2.02 2.52 -1.99
CA LEU A 95 1.94 1.72 -3.21
C LEU A 95 0.72 2.11 -4.03
N TYR A 96 0.86 2.13 -5.35
CA TYR A 96 -0.26 2.29 -6.27
C TYR A 96 -0.04 1.47 -7.55
N GLN A 97 -1.12 1.23 -8.29
CA GLN A 97 -1.04 0.70 -9.66
C GLN A 97 -1.34 1.84 -10.64
N PRO A 98 -0.48 2.09 -11.65
CA PRO A 98 -0.78 3.06 -12.71
C PRO A 98 -2.01 2.63 -13.50
N LYS A 99 -3.00 3.52 -13.61
CA LYS A 99 -4.22 3.28 -14.40
C LYS A 99 -4.86 4.59 -14.84
N SER A 100 -4.56 5.02 -16.06
CA SER A 100 -5.16 6.21 -16.69
C SER A 100 -6.53 5.90 -17.29
N GLN A 101 -7.56 6.61 -16.82
CA GLN A 101 -8.92 6.53 -17.34
C GLN A 101 -9.78 7.68 -16.81
N ASN A 102 -10.92 7.92 -17.45
CA ASN A 102 -11.98 8.74 -16.86
C ASN A 102 -12.82 7.89 -15.91
N VAL A 103 -13.26 8.51 -14.82
CA VAL A 103 -14.18 7.92 -13.84
C VAL A 103 -15.35 8.84 -13.61
N ARG A 104 -16.55 8.28 -13.54
CA ARG A 104 -17.79 9.01 -13.30
C ARG A 104 -18.31 8.73 -11.91
N VAL A 105 -18.63 9.80 -11.17
CA VAL A 105 -19.32 9.69 -9.88
C VAL A 105 -20.72 9.14 -10.11
N SER A 106 -21.15 8.20 -9.28
CA SER A 106 -22.51 7.67 -9.30
C SER A 106 -23.56 8.78 -9.37
N SER A 107 -24.62 8.57 -10.16
CA SER A 107 -25.76 9.49 -10.18
C SER A 107 -26.60 9.43 -8.90
N ARG A 108 -26.42 8.38 -8.08
CA ARG A 108 -27.22 8.13 -6.87
C ARG A 108 -26.60 8.76 -5.63
N ILE A 109 -25.28 8.67 -5.49
CA ILE A 109 -24.52 9.09 -4.31
C ILE A 109 -23.39 10.03 -4.67
N MET A 110 -23.07 10.97 -3.77
CA MET A 110 -21.82 11.73 -3.87
C MET A 110 -20.65 10.82 -3.49
N ALA A 111 -19.45 11.09 -4.01
CA ALA A 111 -18.25 10.34 -3.64
C ALA A 111 -17.47 11.10 -2.57
N ARG A 112 -17.41 10.56 -1.34
CA ARG A 112 -16.51 11.07 -0.28
C ARG A 112 -15.06 10.78 -0.67
N LEU A 113 -14.16 11.65 -0.20
CA LEU A 113 -12.73 11.56 -0.51
C LEU A 113 -11.92 11.08 0.69
N TYR A 114 -10.87 10.34 0.40
CA TYR A 114 -9.97 9.74 1.38
C TYR A 114 -8.52 10.08 1.05
N THR A 115 -7.63 9.99 2.03
CA THR A 115 -6.17 10.05 1.84
C THR A 115 -5.64 8.75 1.25
N SER A 116 -4.38 8.72 0.82
CA SER A 116 -3.68 7.50 0.42
C SER A 116 -3.59 6.43 1.52
N LYS A 117 -3.85 6.83 2.77
CA LYS A 117 -3.94 5.95 3.94
C LYS A 117 -5.37 5.53 4.28
N GLY A 118 -6.35 5.87 3.45
CA GLY A 118 -7.76 5.51 3.66
C GLY A 118 -8.49 6.37 4.69
N GLU A 119 -7.90 7.48 5.13
CA GLU A 119 -8.50 8.39 6.12
C GLU A 119 -9.50 9.32 5.44
N LEU A 120 -10.70 9.50 6.02
CA LEU A 120 -11.75 10.34 5.44
C LEU A 120 -11.38 11.83 5.48
N LEU A 121 -11.43 12.52 4.34
CA LEU A 121 -11.15 13.95 4.19
C LEU A 121 -12.37 14.83 4.56
N GLY A 122 -12.86 14.66 5.79
CA GLY A 122 -13.98 15.43 6.33
C GLY A 122 -15.19 15.45 5.39
N GLU A 123 -15.81 16.62 5.21
CA GLU A 123 -17.02 16.83 4.38
C GLU A 123 -16.76 16.92 2.88
N ARG A 124 -15.50 16.78 2.43
CA ARG A 124 -15.15 16.92 1.01
C ARG A 124 -15.72 15.75 0.20
N ALA A 125 -16.38 16.08 -0.91
CA ALA A 125 -16.98 15.09 -1.80
C ALA A 125 -17.08 15.59 -3.24
N LEU A 126 -17.11 14.65 -4.19
CA LEU A 126 -17.41 14.92 -5.59
C LEU A 126 -18.92 14.88 -5.84
N GLY A 127 -19.38 15.80 -6.68
CA GLY A 127 -20.79 15.90 -7.07
C GLY A 127 -21.26 14.70 -7.88
N LYS A 128 -22.53 14.32 -7.72
CA LYS A 128 -23.15 13.19 -8.43
C LYS A 128 -23.06 13.36 -9.95
N GLY A 129 -22.75 12.30 -10.68
CA GLY A 129 -22.69 12.30 -12.14
C GLY A 129 -21.50 13.07 -12.76
N THR A 130 -20.68 13.74 -11.96
CA THR A 130 -19.50 14.47 -12.46
C THR A 130 -18.43 13.51 -12.98
N LEU A 131 -17.66 13.98 -13.96
CA LEU A 131 -16.59 13.23 -14.61
C LEU A 131 -15.22 13.72 -14.13
N TRP A 132 -14.33 12.79 -13.83
CA TRP A 132 -12.99 13.05 -13.31
C TRP A 132 -11.96 12.20 -14.02
N TYR A 133 -10.76 12.71 -14.17
CA TYR A 133 -9.63 11.92 -14.64
C TYR A 133 -8.98 11.21 -13.44
N SER A 134 -8.61 9.95 -13.65
CA SER A 134 -7.85 9.15 -12.69
C SER A 134 -6.64 8.53 -13.37
N ASP A 135 -5.51 8.49 -12.69
CA ASP A 135 -4.26 7.93 -13.19
C ASP A 135 -3.66 6.84 -12.30
N ARG A 136 -4.24 6.62 -11.12
CA ARG A 136 -3.75 5.65 -10.13
C ARG A 136 -4.90 4.96 -9.42
N THR A 137 -4.68 3.70 -9.07
CA THR A 137 -5.50 2.96 -8.12
C THR A 137 -4.70 2.54 -6.91
N ILE A 138 -5.33 2.58 -5.73
CA ILE A 138 -4.77 2.04 -4.48
C ILE A 138 -5.73 1.04 -3.87
N VAL A 139 -5.20 0.18 -3.01
CA VAL A 139 -5.97 -0.69 -2.12
C VAL A 139 -5.52 -0.41 -0.69
N VAL A 140 -6.45 0.01 0.16
CA VAL A 140 -6.21 0.27 1.59
C VAL A 140 -7.30 -0.45 2.37
N ASP A 141 -6.93 -1.25 3.36
CA ASP A 141 -7.88 -2.03 4.18
C ASP A 141 -8.90 -2.84 3.35
N LYS A 142 -8.43 -3.45 2.25
CA LYS A 142 -9.23 -4.23 1.28
C LYS A 142 -10.26 -3.41 0.49
N VAL A 143 -10.22 -2.09 0.59
CA VAL A 143 -11.04 -1.17 -0.20
C VAL A 143 -10.19 -0.59 -1.33
N SER A 144 -10.75 -0.58 -2.54
CA SER A 144 -10.07 -0.01 -3.71
C SER A 144 -10.55 1.40 -4.01
N TYR A 145 -9.63 2.25 -4.46
CA TYR A 145 -9.90 3.66 -4.75
C TYR A 145 -9.30 4.10 -6.10
N TYR A 146 -9.92 5.10 -6.72
CA TYR A 146 -9.38 5.88 -7.82
C TYR A 146 -8.84 7.21 -7.33
N ARG A 147 -7.65 7.61 -7.78
CA ARG A 147 -7.13 8.95 -7.50
C ARG A 147 -7.92 9.98 -8.29
N VAL A 148 -8.25 11.10 -7.66
CA VAL A 148 -8.94 12.24 -8.31
C VAL A 148 -8.23 13.58 -8.10
N SER A 149 -7.30 13.66 -7.14
CA SER A 149 -6.39 14.78 -6.91
C SER A 149 -5.16 14.31 -6.12
N THR A 150 -4.22 15.20 -5.84
CA THR A 150 -3.07 14.94 -4.96
C THR A 150 -3.55 14.48 -3.59
N ASP A 151 -3.24 13.23 -3.25
CA ASP A 151 -3.65 12.57 -2.01
C ASP A 151 -5.17 12.54 -1.76
N GLU A 152 -5.98 12.56 -2.82
CA GLU A 152 -7.43 12.43 -2.72
C GLU A 152 -7.95 11.30 -3.57
N TRP A 153 -8.69 10.42 -2.91
CA TRP A 153 -9.05 9.12 -3.43
C TRP A 153 -10.54 8.90 -3.26
N ALA A 154 -11.21 8.48 -4.33
CA ALA A 154 -12.64 8.16 -4.33
C ALA A 154 -12.81 6.64 -4.42
N MET A 155 -13.63 6.08 -3.52
CA MET A 155 -13.87 4.64 -3.45
C MET A 155 -14.50 4.10 -4.74
N ILE A 156 -13.95 2.99 -5.25
CA ILE A 156 -14.54 2.27 -6.38
C ILE A 156 -15.96 1.81 -6.00
N GLY A 157 -16.93 2.05 -6.88
CA GLY A 157 -18.36 1.85 -6.64
C GLY A 157 -19.11 3.15 -6.37
N ALA A 158 -18.50 4.09 -5.63
CA ALA A 158 -18.98 5.48 -5.59
C ALA A 158 -18.60 6.23 -6.87
N VAL A 159 -17.41 5.93 -7.40
CA VAL A 159 -16.94 6.28 -8.74
C VAL A 159 -16.72 5.00 -9.55
N ASN A 160 -17.03 5.04 -10.85
CA ASN A 160 -16.88 3.90 -11.76
C ASN A 160 -16.17 4.33 -13.05
N PRO A 161 -15.41 3.45 -13.72
CA PRO A 161 -14.88 3.73 -15.05
C PRO A 161 -16.01 4.13 -16.00
N GLU A 162 -15.72 5.10 -16.87
CA GLU A 162 -16.61 5.48 -17.98
C GLU A 162 -16.57 4.46 -19.12
#